data_AF-A0A1I8QE37-F1
#
_entry.id   AF-A0A1I8QE37-F1
#
_cell.length_a   1.000
_cell.length_b   1.000
_cell.length_c   1.000
_cell.angle_alpha   90.00
_cell.angle_beta   90.00
_cell.angle_gamma   90.00
#
_symmetry.space_group_name_H-M   'P 1'
#
loop_
_entity.id
_entity.type
_entity.pdbx_description
1 polymer ?
#
loop_
_entity_poly.entity_id
_entity_poly.type
_entity_poly.pdbx_seq_one_letter_code
_entity_poly.pdbx_strand_id
1 'polypeptide(L)'
;MVFYFKSNVVDPPALLYMGRDKHENEDLIKWGFPEDVWFHVHNYSSAHVYLRLEKGQTIDTIPADVITDAVQLVKANSIQGNKLNNIDVVYTMWENLKKTPDMEAGQVAYHNEKAVKMVRVERKRNEIINRLNRTKTEEYPDLRVEREKRDALERQQQKAKAKAQKELEKEMEKKRQEESELRSYTTLLKSENMKTNHDDGNDSDDFW
;
A
#
# COMPACT_ATOMS: atom_id res chain seq x y z
N MET A 1 10.90 -21.78 -4.78
CA MET A 1 10.06 -21.82 -5.99
C MET A 1 8.66 -21.29 -5.71
N VAL A 2 8.30 -20.24 -6.42
CA VAL A 2 7.02 -19.53 -6.29
C VAL A 2 6.28 -19.61 -7.63
N PHE A 3 4.99 -19.92 -7.57
CA PHE A 3 4.10 -19.88 -8.72
C PHE A 3 3.38 -18.54 -8.76
N TYR A 4 3.41 -17.88 -9.90
CA TYR A 4 2.68 -16.65 -10.17
C TYR A 4 1.56 -16.91 -11.17
N PHE A 5 0.44 -16.23 -10.99
CA PHE A 5 -0.77 -16.32 -11.80
C PHE A 5 -1.28 -14.90 -12.03
N LYS A 6 -1.81 -14.61 -13.23
CA LYS A 6 -2.40 -13.32 -13.56
C LYS A 6 -3.89 -13.48 -13.81
N SER A 7 -4.71 -12.84 -12.99
CA SER A 7 -6.15 -12.80 -13.22
C SER A 7 -6.50 -11.60 -14.12
N ASN A 8 -6.89 -11.90 -15.36
CA ASN A 8 -7.33 -10.91 -16.35
C ASN A 8 -8.81 -10.51 -16.18
N VAL A 9 -9.42 -10.80 -15.03
CA VAL A 9 -10.83 -10.44 -14.77
C VAL A 9 -10.98 -8.96 -14.45
N VAL A 10 -9.88 -8.34 -14.01
CA VAL A 10 -9.78 -6.92 -13.69
C VAL A 10 -8.72 -6.27 -14.56
N ASP A 11 -8.90 -4.99 -14.82
CA ASP A 11 -7.90 -4.12 -15.44
C ASP A 11 -7.51 -3.04 -14.41
N PRO A 12 -6.26 -2.98 -13.95
CA PRO A 12 -5.10 -3.82 -14.32
C PRO A 12 -5.19 -5.27 -13.79
N PRO A 13 -4.51 -6.24 -14.43
CA PRO A 13 -4.59 -7.65 -14.07
C PRO A 13 -4.04 -7.90 -12.67
N ALA A 14 -4.86 -8.59 -11.85
CA ALA A 14 -4.49 -8.94 -10.48
C ALA A 14 -3.41 -10.02 -10.47
N LEU A 15 -2.36 -9.82 -9.68
CA LEU A 15 -1.26 -10.77 -9.53
C LEU A 15 -1.49 -11.65 -8.30
N LEU A 16 -1.64 -12.95 -8.55
CA LEU A 16 -1.78 -14.00 -7.55
C LEU A 16 -0.49 -14.81 -7.50
N TYR A 17 -0.06 -15.23 -6.31
CA TYR A 17 1.10 -16.12 -6.19
C TYR A 17 0.97 -17.08 -5.02
N MET A 18 1.69 -18.20 -5.09
CA MET A 18 1.72 -19.21 -4.03
C MET A 18 3.06 -19.94 -4.01
N GLY A 19 3.50 -20.34 -2.81
CA GLY A 19 4.68 -21.18 -2.68
C GLY A 19 4.40 -22.62 -3.08
N ARG A 20 5.44 -23.30 -3.57
CA ARG A 20 5.35 -24.73 -3.92
C ARG A 20 5.17 -25.62 -2.69
N ASP A 21 5.80 -25.27 -1.58
CA ASP A 21 5.86 -26.07 -0.36
C ASP A 21 5.83 -25.19 0.89
N LYS A 22 5.68 -25.81 2.07
CA LYS A 22 5.60 -25.14 3.37
C LYS A 22 6.79 -24.23 3.65
N HIS A 23 8.01 -24.62 3.25
CA HIS A 23 9.22 -23.81 3.46
C HIS A 23 9.19 -22.51 2.64
N GLU A 24 8.77 -22.60 1.37
CA GLU A 24 8.59 -21.42 0.52
C GLU A 24 7.47 -20.52 1.05
N ASN A 25 6.41 -21.12 1.58
CA ASN A 25 5.35 -20.36 2.24
C ASN A 25 5.86 -19.61 3.47
N GLU A 26 6.79 -20.17 4.24
CA GLU A 26 7.41 -19.45 5.37
C GLU A 26 8.21 -18.24 4.91
N ASP A 27 9.00 -18.39 3.84
CA ASP A 27 9.75 -17.27 3.26
C ASP A 27 8.80 -16.20 2.68
N LEU A 28 7.70 -16.60 2.04
CA LEU A 28 6.67 -15.69 1.56
C LEU A 28 5.96 -14.96 2.70
N ILE A 29 5.67 -15.62 3.82
CA ILE A 29 5.13 -14.95 5.02
C ILE A 29 6.16 -13.99 5.57
N LYS A 30 7.45 -14.37 5.62
CA LYS A 30 8.50 -13.54 6.21
C LYS A 30 8.79 -12.29 5.38
N TRP A 31 8.73 -12.38 4.06
CA TRP A 31 9.10 -11.31 3.13
C TRP A 31 7.92 -10.69 2.37
N GLY A 32 6.68 -11.05 2.72
CA GLY A 32 5.48 -10.50 2.13
C GLY A 32 5.32 -8.99 2.35
N PHE A 33 4.52 -8.37 1.48
CA PHE A 33 4.23 -6.95 1.55
C PHE A 33 2.97 -6.68 2.37
N PRO A 34 2.88 -5.49 3.00
CA PRO A 34 1.69 -5.11 3.77
C PRO A 34 0.41 -5.05 2.92
N GLU A 35 0.56 -4.78 1.63
CA GLU A 35 -0.53 -4.69 0.65
C GLU A 35 -1.01 -6.08 0.17
N ASP A 36 -0.29 -7.15 0.50
CA ASP A 36 -0.66 -8.49 0.05
C ASP A 36 -1.80 -9.06 0.90
N VAL A 37 -2.79 -9.67 0.25
CA VAL A 37 -3.89 -10.40 0.90
C VAL A 37 -3.58 -11.88 0.88
N TRP A 38 -3.62 -12.51 2.04
CA TRP A 38 -3.40 -13.93 2.21
C TRP A 38 -4.71 -14.71 2.24
N PHE A 39 -4.73 -15.87 1.59
CA PHE A 39 -5.86 -16.79 1.50
C PHE A 39 -5.49 -18.20 1.93
N HIS A 40 -6.40 -18.86 2.65
CA HIS A 40 -6.22 -20.23 3.12
C HIS A 40 -7.57 -20.92 3.38
N VAL A 41 -7.63 -22.23 3.21
CA VAL A 41 -8.84 -23.00 3.54
C VAL A 41 -9.01 -23.12 5.06
N HIS A 42 -10.18 -22.75 5.58
CA HIS A 42 -10.45 -22.92 7.01
C HIS A 42 -10.43 -24.40 7.40
N ASN A 43 -9.72 -24.75 8.48
CA ASN A 43 -9.67 -26.08 9.08
C ASN A 43 -9.08 -27.22 8.21
N TYR A 44 -8.45 -26.90 7.08
CA TYR A 44 -7.84 -27.89 6.19
C TYR A 44 -6.44 -27.48 5.76
N SER A 45 -5.56 -28.46 5.54
CA SER A 45 -4.26 -28.21 4.94
C SER A 45 -4.44 -27.78 3.48
N SER A 46 -3.98 -26.57 3.16
CA SER A 46 -4.09 -25.99 1.82
C SER A 46 -2.88 -25.12 1.48
N ALA A 47 -2.67 -24.86 0.19
CA ALA A 47 -1.67 -23.89 -0.24
C ALA A 47 -2.02 -22.48 0.24
N HIS A 48 -1.00 -21.70 0.62
CA HIS A 48 -1.12 -20.28 0.91
C HIS A 48 -1.07 -19.52 -0.42
N VAL A 49 -2.20 -18.92 -0.79
CA VAL A 49 -2.27 -18.04 -1.96
C VAL A 49 -2.25 -16.61 -1.47
N TYR A 50 -1.50 -15.78 -2.17
CA TYR A 50 -1.40 -14.35 -1.93
C TYR A 50 -1.90 -13.60 -3.15
N LEU A 51 -2.57 -12.50 -2.91
CA LEU A 51 -2.98 -11.52 -3.92
C LEU A 51 -2.23 -10.23 -3.66
N ARG A 52 -1.49 -9.76 -4.66
CA ARG A 52 -0.80 -8.47 -4.59
C ARG A 52 -1.76 -7.36 -4.99
N LEU A 53 -2.06 -6.46 -4.07
CA LEU A 53 -2.86 -5.27 -4.33
C LEU A 53 -2.01 -4.11 -4.83
N GLU A 54 -2.65 -3.17 -5.53
CA GLU A 54 -2.03 -1.90 -5.84
C GLU A 54 -2.06 -0.95 -4.64
N LYS A 55 -1.13 0.01 -4.63
CA LYS A 55 -0.99 0.93 -3.49
C LYS A 55 -2.27 1.71 -3.24
N GLY A 56 -2.80 1.60 -2.02
CA GLY A 56 -4.01 2.30 -1.59
C GLY A 56 -5.32 1.52 -1.82
N GLN A 57 -5.27 0.33 -2.42
CA GLN A 57 -6.42 -0.58 -2.41
C GLN A 57 -6.53 -1.28 -1.05
N THR A 58 -7.76 -1.45 -0.57
CA THR A 58 -8.06 -2.16 0.67
C THR A 58 -8.79 -3.47 0.36
N ILE A 59 -8.83 -4.38 1.33
CA ILE A 59 -9.52 -5.67 1.23
C ILE A 59 -11.01 -5.54 0.86
N ASP A 60 -11.63 -4.38 1.11
CA ASP A 60 -13.03 -4.08 0.77
C ASP A 60 -13.20 -3.56 -0.67
N THR A 61 -12.14 -3.04 -1.28
CA THR A 61 -12.17 -2.49 -2.65
C THR A 61 -11.95 -3.57 -3.71
N ILE A 62 -11.53 -4.77 -3.31
CA ILE A 62 -11.22 -5.87 -4.23
C ILE A 62 -12.52 -6.40 -4.84
N PRO A 63 -12.61 -6.50 -6.18
CA PRO A 63 -13.79 -7.06 -6.82
C PRO A 63 -13.96 -8.54 -6.47
N ALA A 64 -15.21 -8.93 -6.25
CA ALA A 64 -15.58 -10.28 -5.82
C ALA A 64 -15.11 -11.37 -6.79
N ASP A 65 -14.91 -11.03 -8.06
CA ASP A 65 -14.41 -11.96 -9.07
C ASP A 65 -12.94 -12.34 -8.85
N VAL A 66 -12.09 -11.41 -8.42
CA VAL A 66 -10.68 -11.70 -8.09
C VAL A 66 -10.60 -12.55 -6.82
N ILE A 67 -11.45 -12.24 -5.83
CA ILE A 67 -11.59 -13.06 -4.62
C ILE A 67 -12.03 -14.47 -5.00
N THR A 68 -13.02 -14.59 -5.89
CA THR A 68 -13.50 -15.87 -6.40
C THR A 68 -12.37 -16.67 -7.05
N ASP A 69 -11.56 -16.03 -7.89
CA ASP A 69 -10.42 -16.66 -8.55
C ASP A 69 -9.40 -17.19 -7.54
N ALA A 70 -9.01 -16.35 -6.57
CA ALA A 70 -8.08 -16.72 -5.51
C ALA A 70 -8.61 -17.90 -4.69
N VAL A 71 -9.87 -17.85 -4.29
CA VAL A 71 -10.50 -18.90 -3.48
C VAL A 71 -10.61 -20.22 -4.24
N GLN A 72 -10.94 -20.17 -5.54
CA GLN A 72 -10.97 -21.37 -6.39
C GLN A 72 -9.57 -21.98 -6.55
N LEU A 73 -8.54 -21.14 -6.65
CA LEU A 73 -7.15 -21.59 -6.71
C LEU A 73 -6.70 -22.27 -5.40
N VAL A 74 -7.02 -21.67 -4.24
CA VAL A 74 -6.75 -22.23 -2.91
C VAL A 74 -7.43 -23.58 -2.73
N LYS A 75 -8.72 -23.67 -3.08
CA LYS A 75 -9.50 -24.91 -3.03
C LYS A 75 -8.91 -26.00 -3.92
N ALA A 76 -8.50 -25.64 -5.14
CA ALA A 76 -7.89 -26.59 -6.09
C ALA A 76 -6.56 -27.15 -5.59
N ASN A 77 -5.79 -26.33 -4.87
CA ASN A 77 -4.49 -26.68 -4.29
C ASN A 77 -4.59 -27.14 -2.81
N SER A 78 -5.76 -27.60 -2.37
CA SER A 78 -5.93 -28.26 -1.07
C SER A 78 -6.11 -29.76 -1.24
N ILE A 79 -5.36 -30.56 -0.46
CA ILE A 79 -5.40 -32.03 -0.54
C ILE A 79 -6.79 -32.56 -0.18
N GLN A 80 -7.35 -32.07 0.92
CA GLN A 80 -8.66 -32.48 1.42
C GLN A 80 -9.78 -31.57 0.86
N GLY A 81 -9.53 -30.26 0.75
CA GLY A 81 -10.54 -29.29 0.34
C GLY A 81 -10.92 -29.34 -1.15
N ASN A 82 -10.11 -29.97 -2.00
CA ASN A 82 -10.45 -30.16 -3.41
C ASN A 82 -11.62 -31.15 -3.59
N LYS A 83 -11.82 -32.11 -2.68
CA LYS A 83 -12.86 -33.15 -2.78
C LYS A 83 -14.17 -32.80 -2.07
N LEU A 84 -14.09 -31.94 -1.06
CA LEU A 84 -15.26 -31.55 -0.26
C LEU A 84 -16.02 -30.40 -0.93
N ASN A 85 -17.33 -30.38 -0.78
CA ASN A 85 -18.18 -29.25 -1.17
C ASN A 85 -18.42 -28.34 0.04
N ASN A 86 -18.87 -27.11 -0.21
CA ASN A 86 -19.25 -26.16 0.84
C ASN A 86 -18.13 -25.89 1.85
N ILE A 87 -16.98 -25.44 1.36
CA ILE A 87 -15.82 -25.16 2.20
C ILE A 87 -15.68 -23.67 2.40
N ASP A 88 -15.31 -23.30 3.62
CA ASP A 88 -15.00 -21.91 3.95
C ASP A 88 -13.52 -21.63 3.71
N VAL A 89 -13.25 -20.54 2.99
CA VAL A 89 -11.91 -20.02 2.76
C VAL A 89 -11.78 -18.70 3.49
N VAL A 90 -10.75 -18.60 4.31
CA VAL A 90 -10.40 -17.39 5.05
C VAL A 90 -9.45 -16.54 4.22
N TYR A 91 -9.61 -15.23 4.32
CA TYR A 91 -8.68 -14.28 3.75
C TYR A 91 -8.50 -13.07 4.66
N THR A 92 -7.27 -12.57 4.73
CA THR A 92 -6.89 -11.45 5.60
C THR A 92 -5.68 -10.73 5.00
N MET A 93 -5.47 -9.46 5.38
CA MET A 93 -4.24 -8.74 5.05
C MET A 93 -3.03 -9.44 5.66
N TRP A 94 -1.88 -9.38 4.97
CA TRP A 94 -0.60 -9.92 5.44
C TRP A 94 -0.19 -9.32 6.78
N GLU A 95 -0.44 -8.02 7.01
CA GLU A 95 -0.12 -7.34 8.28
C GLU A 95 -0.81 -7.95 9.51
N ASN A 96 -1.94 -8.64 9.32
CA ASN A 96 -2.68 -9.28 10.39
C ASN A 96 -2.17 -10.70 10.70
N LEU A 97 -1.25 -11.24 9.90
CA LEU A 97 -0.68 -12.56 10.13
C LEU A 97 0.36 -12.48 11.24
N LYS A 98 0.19 -13.35 12.23
CA LYS A 98 1.12 -13.54 13.34
C LYS A 98 1.79 -14.90 13.22
N LYS A 99 3.12 -14.88 13.10
CA LYS A 99 3.93 -16.10 13.14
C LYS A 99 4.92 -16.02 14.30
N THR A 100 4.84 -16.95 15.24
CA THR A 100 5.84 -17.12 16.30
C THR A 100 6.85 -18.20 15.92
N PRO A 101 8.10 -18.11 16.38
CA PRO A 101 9.13 -19.11 16.08
C PRO A 101 8.78 -20.52 16.59
N ASP A 102 7.93 -20.63 17.62
CA ASP A 102 7.47 -21.91 18.17
C ASP A 102 6.39 -22.60 17.32
N MET A 103 5.81 -21.92 16.32
CA MET A 103 4.75 -22.49 15.47
C MET A 103 5.34 -23.33 14.35
N GLU A 104 4.78 -24.53 14.12
CA GLU A 104 5.20 -25.43 13.04
C GLU A 104 5.08 -24.81 11.65
N ALA A 105 5.89 -25.29 10.71
CA ALA A 105 5.87 -24.82 9.33
C ALA A 105 4.48 -25.00 8.69
N GLY A 106 3.91 -23.90 8.23
CA GLY A 106 2.54 -23.84 7.69
C GLY A 106 1.47 -23.39 8.69
N GLN A 107 1.73 -23.43 10.00
CA GLN A 107 0.80 -22.88 11.00
C GLN A 107 0.94 -21.34 11.04
N VAL A 108 -0.19 -20.65 10.96
CA VAL A 108 -0.28 -19.18 11.03
C VAL A 108 -1.36 -18.80 12.03
N ALA A 109 -1.06 -17.84 12.90
CA ALA A 109 -2.03 -17.23 13.79
C ALA A 109 -2.42 -15.83 13.28
N TYR A 110 -3.44 -15.24 13.88
CA TYR A 110 -3.90 -13.89 13.54
C TYR A 110 -3.65 -12.94 14.71
N HIS A 111 -3.35 -11.68 14.41
CA HIS A 111 -3.32 -10.62 15.42
C HIS A 111 -4.73 -10.25 15.86
N ASN A 112 -5.65 -10.14 14.91
CA ASN A 112 -7.05 -9.80 15.14
C ASN A 112 -7.96 -10.73 14.32
N GLU A 113 -8.69 -11.59 15.01
CA GLU A 113 -9.61 -12.55 14.37
C GLU A 113 -10.78 -11.85 13.67
N LYS A 114 -11.18 -10.66 14.14
CA LYS A 114 -12.29 -9.89 13.53
C LYS A 114 -11.95 -9.32 12.16
N ALA A 115 -10.66 -9.17 11.85
CA ALA A 115 -10.21 -8.69 10.55
C ALA A 115 -10.15 -9.81 9.49
N VAL A 116 -10.34 -11.07 9.91
CA VAL A 116 -10.39 -12.22 9.00
C VAL A 116 -11.78 -12.29 8.38
N LYS A 117 -11.82 -12.32 7.04
CA LYS A 117 -13.04 -12.50 6.28
C LYS A 117 -13.15 -13.94 5.80
N MET A 118 -14.37 -14.45 5.66
CA MET A 118 -14.66 -15.81 5.22
C MET A 118 -15.53 -15.79 3.96
N VAL A 119 -15.18 -16.62 2.99
CA VAL A 119 -16.01 -16.89 1.80
C VAL A 119 -16.35 -18.36 1.75
N ARG A 120 -17.64 -18.66 1.66
CA ARG A 120 -18.12 -20.03 1.45
C ARG A 120 -18.09 -20.37 -0.02
N VAL A 121 -17.45 -21.48 -0.37
CA VAL A 121 -17.39 -21.99 -1.74
C VAL A 121 -18.03 -23.36 -1.83
N GLU A 122 -19.13 -23.41 -2.57
CA GLU A 122 -19.93 -24.60 -2.77
C GLU A 122 -19.20 -25.65 -3.58
N ARG A 123 -18.75 -25.28 -4.79
CA ARG A 123 -18.13 -26.20 -5.75
C ARG A 123 -16.88 -25.62 -6.41
N LYS A 124 -16.02 -26.54 -6.84
CA LYS A 124 -14.86 -26.23 -7.67
C LYS A 124 -15.31 -25.83 -9.08
N ARG A 125 -14.80 -24.70 -9.57
CA ARG A 125 -14.99 -24.24 -10.96
C ARG A 125 -13.72 -24.46 -11.77
N ASN A 126 -13.70 -25.55 -12.53
CA ASN A 126 -12.54 -25.93 -13.35
C ASN A 126 -12.20 -24.90 -14.44
N GLU A 127 -13.19 -24.17 -14.96
CA GLU A 127 -13.00 -23.12 -15.96
C GLU A 127 -12.07 -22.01 -15.47
N ILE A 128 -12.29 -21.54 -14.24
CA ILE A 128 -11.48 -20.50 -13.59
C ILE A 128 -10.05 -21.00 -13.38
N ILE A 129 -9.91 -22.22 -12.86
CA ILE A 129 -8.61 -22.82 -12.59
C ILE A 129 -7.82 -23.02 -13.89
N ASN A 130 -8.47 -23.50 -14.95
CA ASN A 130 -7.85 -23.68 -16.25
C ASN A 130 -7.41 -22.35 -16.86
N ARG A 131 -8.20 -21.28 -16.70
CA ARG A 131 -7.81 -19.93 -17.10
C ARG A 131 -6.56 -19.45 -16.35
N LEU A 132 -6.55 -19.59 -15.02
CA LEU A 132 -5.41 -19.18 -14.19
C LEU A 132 -4.16 -19.98 -14.55
N ASN A 133 -4.28 -21.30 -14.72
CA ASN A 133 -3.17 -22.17 -15.10
C ASN A 133 -2.53 -21.82 -16.45
N ARG A 134 -3.28 -21.21 -17.40
CA ARG A 134 -2.69 -20.71 -18.65
C ARG A 134 -1.73 -19.54 -18.44
N THR A 135 -1.96 -18.75 -17.39
CA THR A 135 -1.13 -17.59 -17.03
C THR A 135 -0.06 -17.93 -15.99
N LYS A 136 0.06 -19.21 -15.63
CA LYS A 136 0.99 -19.68 -14.61
C LYS A 136 2.42 -19.47 -15.07
N THR A 137 3.21 -18.76 -14.28
CA THR A 137 4.66 -18.67 -14.43
C THR A 137 5.35 -19.20 -13.18
N GLU A 138 6.49 -19.85 -13.36
CA GLU A 138 7.26 -20.43 -12.26
C GLU A 138 8.55 -19.64 -12.14
N GLU A 139 8.78 -19.02 -10.98
CA GLU A 139 9.97 -18.22 -10.74
C GLU A 139 10.65 -18.62 -9.42
N TYR A 140 11.91 -18.24 -9.31
CA TYR A 140 12.72 -18.39 -8.10
C TYR A 140 13.13 -17.00 -7.61
N PRO A 141 12.17 -16.20 -7.13
CA PRO A 141 12.43 -14.83 -6.69
C PRO A 141 13.25 -14.83 -5.40
N ASP A 142 14.28 -13.98 -5.34
CA ASP A 142 14.95 -13.64 -4.09
C ASP A 142 14.11 -12.61 -3.31
N LEU A 143 13.08 -13.10 -2.61
CA LEU A 143 12.07 -12.29 -1.91
C LEU A 143 12.69 -11.25 -0.94
N ARG A 144 13.82 -11.60 -0.31
CA ARG A 144 14.56 -10.71 0.59
C ARG A 144 15.06 -9.46 -0.13
N VAL A 145 15.65 -9.63 -1.31
CA VAL A 145 16.24 -8.53 -2.09
C VAL A 145 15.13 -7.62 -2.64
N GLU A 146 13.99 -8.20 -3.02
CA GLU A 146 12.84 -7.44 -3.51
C GLU A 146 12.24 -6.55 -2.40
N ARG A 147 12.08 -7.09 -1.19
CA ARG A 147 11.66 -6.32 -0.02
C ARG A 147 12.64 -5.21 0.34
N GLU A 148 13.93 -5.51 0.40
CA GLU A 148 14.96 -4.51 0.73
C GLU A 148 15.00 -3.35 -0.27
N LYS A 149 14.88 -3.64 -1.57
CA LYS A 149 14.79 -2.62 -2.63
C LYS A 149 13.55 -1.74 -2.45
N ARG A 150 12.41 -2.36 -2.13
CA ARG A 150 11.16 -1.65 -1.90
C ARG A 150 11.25 -0.74 -0.68
N ASP A 151 11.72 -1.26 0.45
CA ASP A 151 11.87 -0.50 1.70
C ASP A 151 12.89 0.64 1.54
N ALA A 152 13.92 0.45 0.70
CA ALA A 152 14.86 1.50 0.36
C ALA A 152 14.20 2.62 -0.49
N LEU A 153 13.42 2.24 -1.51
CA LEU A 153 12.65 3.16 -2.34
C LEU A 153 11.62 3.95 -1.52
N GLU A 154 10.89 3.30 -0.62
CA GLU A 154 9.91 3.97 0.24
C GLU A 154 10.57 4.95 1.21
N ARG A 155 11.68 4.55 1.85
CA ARG A 155 12.47 5.48 2.68
C ARG A 155 12.99 6.67 1.88
N GLN A 156 13.41 6.46 0.63
CA GLN A 156 13.85 7.55 -0.24
C GLN A 156 12.69 8.48 -0.61
N GLN A 157 11.53 7.92 -0.99
CA GLN A 157 10.33 8.69 -1.31
C GLN A 157 9.82 9.48 -0.10
N GLN A 158 9.82 8.89 1.10
CA GLN A 158 9.38 9.55 2.32
C GLN A 158 10.34 10.67 2.72
N LYS A 159 11.66 10.46 2.59
CA LYS A 159 12.66 11.53 2.76
C LYS A 159 12.47 12.66 1.75
N ALA A 160 12.21 12.35 0.49
CA ALA A 160 11.96 13.35 -0.55
C ALA A 160 10.68 14.15 -0.28
N LYS A 161 9.58 13.48 0.12
CA LYS A 161 8.32 14.15 0.52
C LYS A 161 8.52 15.05 1.74
N ALA A 162 9.20 14.57 2.78
CA ALA A 162 9.48 15.37 3.97
C ALA A 162 10.37 16.60 3.65
N LYS A 163 11.36 16.42 2.77
CA LYS A 163 12.19 17.54 2.29
C LYS A 163 11.38 18.56 1.51
N ALA A 164 10.54 18.11 0.58
CA ALA A 164 9.67 18.99 -0.21
C ALA A 164 8.65 19.74 0.65
N GLN A 165 8.05 19.08 1.65
CA GLN A 165 7.15 19.73 2.62
C GLN A 165 7.88 20.82 3.42
N LYS A 166 9.10 20.52 3.90
CA LYS A 166 9.92 21.49 4.64
C LYS A 166 10.36 22.67 3.77
N GLU A 167 10.69 22.44 2.50
CA GLU A 167 11.02 23.50 1.54
C GLU A 167 9.80 24.38 1.25
N LEU A 168 8.62 23.79 1.03
CA LEU A 168 7.37 24.50 0.83
C LEU A 168 7.00 25.36 2.06
N GLU A 169 7.12 24.81 3.27
CA GLU A 169 6.84 25.52 4.53
C GLU A 169 7.80 26.71 4.71
N LYS A 170 9.09 26.54 4.40
CA LYS A 170 10.07 27.61 4.45
C LYS A 170 9.79 28.72 3.43
N GLU A 171 9.35 28.37 2.22
CA GLU A 171 8.98 29.35 1.19
C GLU A 171 7.72 30.12 1.59
N MET A 172 6.72 29.44 2.14
CA MET A 172 5.50 30.05 2.66
C MET A 172 5.79 31.02 3.81
N GLU A 173 6.67 30.64 4.75
CA GLU A 173 7.08 31.53 5.85
C GLU A 173 7.84 32.76 5.33
N LYS A 174 8.73 32.59 4.34
CA LYS A 174 9.44 33.72 3.71
C LYS A 174 8.48 34.67 3.00
N LYS A 175 7.50 34.15 2.25
CA LYS A 175 6.46 34.96 1.61
C LYS A 175 5.60 35.71 2.63
N ARG A 176 5.24 35.06 3.74
CA ARG A 176 4.49 35.70 4.83
C ARG A 176 5.28 36.82 5.50
N GLN A 177 6.59 36.61 5.70
CA GLN A 177 7.49 37.64 6.21
C GLN A 177 7.58 38.83 5.24
N GLU A 178 7.84 38.58 3.95
CA GLU A 178 7.89 39.61 2.92
C GLU A 178 6.57 40.41 2.81
N GLU A 179 5.41 39.73 2.87
CA GLU A 179 4.10 40.41 2.87
C GLU A 179 3.90 41.24 4.15
N SER A 180 4.31 40.72 5.31
CA SER A 180 4.25 41.46 6.56
C SER A 180 5.15 42.70 6.54
N GLU A 181 6.35 42.59 5.97
CA GLU A 181 7.30 43.70 5.78
C GLU A 181 6.81 44.73 4.75
N LEU A 182 6.09 44.32 3.71
CA LEU A 182 5.43 45.24 2.77
C LEU A 182 4.22 45.95 3.40
N ARG A 183 3.47 45.25 4.27
CA ARG A 183 2.31 45.82 4.98
C ARG A 183 2.73 46.75 6.12
N SER A 184 3.77 46.41 6.87
CA SER A 184 4.39 47.32 7.82
C SER A 184 5.22 48.31 7.04
N TYR A 185 4.77 49.55 6.90
CA TYR A 185 5.48 50.67 6.25
C TYR A 185 6.84 51.05 6.90
N THR A 186 7.55 50.12 7.54
CA THR A 186 8.82 50.30 8.26
C THR A 186 9.95 50.83 7.36
N THR A 187 9.98 50.48 6.08
CA THR A 187 10.96 51.02 5.13
C THR A 187 10.65 52.46 4.71
N LEU A 188 9.39 52.89 4.83
CA LEU A 188 8.92 54.26 4.56
C LEU A 188 9.01 55.17 5.80
N LEU A 189 9.12 54.59 7.00
CA LEU A 189 9.31 55.28 8.29
C LEU A 189 10.79 55.46 8.68
N LYS A 190 11.74 55.30 7.76
CA LYS A 190 13.14 55.68 8.02
C LYS A 190 13.24 57.20 8.12
N SER A 191 13.82 57.69 9.22
CA SER A 191 14.03 59.12 9.49
C SER A 191 14.82 59.85 8.40
N GLU A 192 15.65 59.14 7.64
CA GLU A 192 16.41 59.68 6.50
C GLU A 192 15.52 60.09 5.30
N ASN A 193 14.32 59.50 5.17
CA ASN A 193 13.37 59.83 4.09
C ASN A 193 12.21 60.73 4.57
N MET A 194 12.18 61.11 5.86
CA MET A 194 11.18 62.04 6.38
C MET A 194 11.64 63.49 6.16
N LYS A 195 10.98 64.20 5.23
CA LYS A 195 11.07 65.66 5.15
C LYS A 195 10.11 66.27 6.17
N THR A 196 10.61 67.12 7.05
CA THR A 196 9.80 67.92 7.98
C THR A 196 9.16 69.08 7.22
N ASN A 197 7.84 69.31 7.37
CA ASN A 197 7.13 70.47 6.81
C ASN A 197 7.62 71.84 7.33
N HIS A 198 8.72 71.88 8.10
CA HIS A 198 9.26 73.12 8.65
C HIS A 198 10.22 73.83 7.68
N ASP A 199 10.57 73.22 6.55
CA ASP A 199 11.54 73.78 5.58
C ASP A 199 11.01 73.77 4.12
N ASP A 200 9.70 73.65 3.93
CA ASP A 200 9.09 74.11 2.68
C ASP A 200 8.81 75.60 2.86
N GLY A 201 9.60 76.40 2.13
CA GLY A 201 9.53 77.84 2.11
C GLY A 201 8.09 78.33 2.05
N ASN A 202 7.83 79.35 2.84
CA ASN A 202 6.64 80.18 2.83
C ASN A 202 6.29 80.63 1.40
N ASP A 203 5.57 79.80 0.65
CA ASP A 203 4.78 80.20 -0.51
C ASP A 203 3.51 80.87 0.06
N SER A 204 3.71 82.11 0.49
CA SER A 204 2.60 83.04 0.66
C SER A 204 2.05 83.34 -0.73
N ASP A 205 0.96 82.67 -1.08
CA ASP A 205 0.08 83.04 -2.20
C ASP A 205 -0.36 84.51 -2.02
N ASP A 206 0.09 85.35 -2.93
CA ASP A 206 -0.33 86.74 -3.14
C ASP A 206 -1.75 86.70 -3.72
N PHE A 207 -2.76 86.84 -2.86
CA PHE A 207 -4.18 86.87 -3.25
C PHE A 207 -4.61 88.31 -3.51
N TRP A 208 -4.89 88.64 -4.78
CA TRP A 208 -5.58 89.86 -5.25
C TRP A 208 -7.09 89.64 -5.38
#